data_AF-A0A260ZMI1-F1
#
_entry.id   AF-A0A260ZMI1-F1
#
_cell.length_a   1.000
_cell.length_b   1.000
_cell.length_c   1.000
_cell.angle_alpha   90.00
_cell.angle_beta   90.00
_cell.angle_gamma   90.00
#
_symmetry.space_group_name_H-M   'P 1'
#
loop_
_entity.id
_entity.type
_entity.pdbx_description
1 polymer ?
#
loop_
_entity_poly.entity_id
_entity_poly.type
_entity_poly.pdbx_seq_one_letter_code
_entity_poly.pdbx_strand_id
1 'polypeptide(L)'
;MWRTLIIFLLLAIHIYARRTSSLFENDEFTVVPDSLKNFNRSSPHIDVNKELKRIESTCLSIQDINYLTGGTIAGSIAQQFNEKLFRICLNTIGFEELTAMLEVRPPDSRWYCGQPFEDWCYCGWEEKEAAAKTIQEYFDLTAQRNIGFENYDCEWFFEEQVRRGIAFLDEKMPGVRHIYRQKLEEVLLLRQDAEEVFGKRTVYYLMDTKQSTSRLLREAMDGLFSNQKCCQDKDDCEEKERMEMQKNKTWNNLLGFLITSRK
;
A
#
# COMPACT_ATOMS: atom_id res chain seq x y z
N MET A 1 -15.34 32.84 -15.20
CA MET A 1 -14.45 31.90 -14.47
C MET A 1 -14.89 30.45 -14.55
N TRP A 2 -16.17 30.10 -14.36
CA TRP A 2 -16.62 28.69 -14.41
C TRP A 2 -16.47 27.97 -15.76
N ARG A 3 -16.68 28.68 -16.88
CA ARG A 3 -16.52 28.09 -18.23
C ARG A 3 -15.08 27.64 -18.51
N THR A 4 -14.09 28.38 -18.03
CA THR A 4 -12.67 28.04 -18.19
C THR A 4 -12.28 26.83 -17.34
N LEU A 5 -12.80 26.76 -16.11
CA LEU A 5 -12.61 25.61 -15.21
C LEU A 5 -13.17 24.30 -15.80
N ILE A 6 -14.36 24.34 -16.40
CA ILE A 6 -14.97 23.17 -17.04
C ILE A 6 -14.13 22.68 -18.22
N ILE A 7 -13.61 23.60 -19.04
CA ILE A 7 -12.75 23.24 -20.19
C ILE A 7 -11.45 22.57 -19.73
N PHE A 8 -10.79 23.11 -18.69
CA PHE A 8 -9.59 22.48 -18.14
C PHE A 8 -9.89 21.11 -17.51
N LEU A 9 -11.03 20.95 -16.85
CA LEU A 9 -11.44 19.67 -16.27
C LEU A 9 -11.69 18.63 -17.37
N LEU A 10 -12.40 19.00 -18.44
CA LEU A 10 -12.66 18.12 -19.58
C LEU A 10 -11.39 17.77 -20.34
N LEU A 11 -10.46 18.73 -20.51
CA LEU A 11 -9.15 18.48 -21.09
C LEU A 11 -8.32 17.54 -20.21
N ALA A 12 -8.31 17.72 -18.89
CA ALA A 12 -7.62 16.83 -17.97
C ALA A 12 -8.19 15.41 -18.03
N ILE A 13 -9.53 15.27 -18.07
CA ILE A 13 -10.21 13.98 -18.24
C ILE A 13 -9.85 13.35 -19.59
N HIS A 14 -9.87 14.11 -20.69
CA HIS A 14 -9.52 13.59 -22.02
C HIS A 14 -8.04 13.20 -22.14
N ILE A 15 -7.13 13.98 -21.56
CA ILE A 15 -5.70 13.66 -21.53
C ILE A 15 -5.47 12.40 -20.68
N TYR A 16 -6.13 12.29 -19.53
CA TYR A 16 -6.06 11.11 -18.67
C TYR A 16 -6.65 9.86 -19.33
N ALA A 17 -7.82 9.98 -19.96
CA ALA A 17 -8.47 8.91 -20.71
C ALA A 17 -7.65 8.46 -21.93
N ARG A 18 -7.01 9.40 -22.63
CA ARG A 18 -6.14 9.09 -23.77
C ARG A 18 -4.85 8.38 -23.33
N ARG A 19 -4.23 8.84 -22.25
CA ARG A 19 -3.03 8.20 -21.68
C ARG A 19 -3.31 6.80 -21.17
N THR A 20 -4.45 6.60 -20.51
CA THR A 20 -4.89 5.26 -20.10
C THR A 20 -5.23 4.37 -21.30
N SER A 21 -5.83 4.92 -22.36
CA SER A 21 -6.12 4.15 -23.58
C SER A 21 -4.86 3.72 -24.34
N SER A 22 -3.83 4.57 -24.40
CA SER A 22 -2.56 4.22 -25.06
C SER A 22 -1.71 3.23 -24.25
N LEU A 23 -1.86 3.20 -22.92
CA LEU A 23 -1.16 2.25 -22.04
C LEU A 23 -1.63 0.79 -22.21
N PHE A 24 -2.80 0.56 -22.81
CA PHE A 24 -3.40 -0.77 -22.93
C PHE A 24 -3.71 -1.17 -24.38
N GLU A 25 -2.91 -0.67 -25.32
CA GLU A 25 -2.92 -1.20 -26.69
C GLU A 25 -2.47 -2.68 -26.64
N ASN A 26 -3.36 -3.62 -27.02
CA ASN A 26 -3.22 -5.06 -26.77
C ASN A 26 -3.20 -5.44 -25.27
N ASP A 27 -4.35 -5.28 -24.62
CA ASP A 27 -4.57 -5.55 -23.19
C ASP A 27 -4.52 -7.06 -22.85
N GLU A 28 -4.66 -7.94 -23.83
CA GLU A 28 -4.83 -9.37 -23.62
C GLU A 28 -3.49 -10.11 -23.41
N PHE A 29 -3.49 -11.07 -22.49
CA PHE A 29 -2.39 -12.01 -22.29
C PHE A 29 -2.59 -13.29 -23.09
N THR A 30 -1.49 -13.91 -23.50
CA THR A 30 -1.51 -15.18 -24.26
C THR A 30 -2.13 -16.34 -23.49
N VAL A 31 -1.90 -16.38 -22.17
CA VAL A 31 -2.45 -17.39 -21.26
C VAL A 31 -2.83 -16.70 -19.96
N VAL A 32 -4.06 -16.92 -19.51
CA VAL A 32 -4.55 -16.49 -18.20
C VAL A 32 -5.01 -17.72 -17.42
N PRO A 33 -4.51 -17.93 -16.18
CA PRO A 33 -4.99 -18.99 -15.29
C PRO A 33 -6.50 -18.99 -15.10
N ASP A 34 -7.11 -20.18 -15.03
CA ASP A 34 -8.56 -20.31 -14.85
C ASP A 34 -9.02 -19.79 -13.47
N SER A 35 -8.15 -19.81 -12.47
CA SER A 35 -8.36 -19.20 -11.15
C SER A 35 -8.59 -17.69 -11.21
N LEU A 36 -7.99 -16.99 -12.20
CA LEU A 36 -8.17 -15.56 -12.42
C LEU A 36 -9.37 -15.24 -13.32
N LYS A 37 -9.76 -16.18 -14.19
CA LYS A 37 -10.97 -16.07 -15.02
C LYS A 37 -12.24 -16.30 -14.20
N ASN A 38 -12.21 -17.27 -13.29
CA ASN A 38 -13.34 -17.66 -12.45
C ASN A 38 -12.98 -17.50 -10.97
N PHE A 39 -12.65 -16.28 -10.59
CA PHE A 39 -12.18 -15.92 -9.27
C PHE A 39 -13.32 -16.03 -8.27
N ASN A 40 -13.13 -16.90 -7.28
CA ASN A 40 -13.99 -16.97 -6.11
C ASN A 40 -13.24 -16.41 -4.92
N ARG A 41 -13.91 -15.54 -4.15
CA ARG A 41 -13.37 -15.02 -2.90
C ARG A 41 -12.91 -16.19 -2.01
N SER A 42 -11.65 -16.15 -1.62
CA SER A 42 -11.03 -17.17 -0.78
C SER A 42 -10.96 -16.73 0.68
N SER A 43 -10.95 -15.42 0.93
CA SER A 43 -10.78 -14.85 2.26
C SER A 43 -12.10 -14.45 2.92
N PRO A 44 -12.23 -14.60 4.26
CA PRO A 44 -13.37 -14.06 4.98
C PRO A 44 -13.36 -12.53 4.88
N HIS A 45 -14.51 -11.94 4.60
CA HIS A 45 -14.65 -10.49 4.56
C HIS A 45 -14.48 -9.90 5.96
N ILE A 46 -13.53 -8.98 6.12
CA ILE A 46 -13.21 -8.27 7.34
C ILE A 46 -13.68 -6.80 7.28
N ASP A 47 -13.89 -6.21 8.45
CA ASP A 47 -14.06 -4.76 8.58
C ASP A 47 -12.67 -4.10 8.56
N VAL A 48 -12.25 -3.66 7.37
CA VAL A 48 -10.94 -3.04 7.16
C VAL A 48 -10.71 -1.84 8.08
N ASN A 49 -11.73 -1.00 8.32
CA ASN A 49 -11.59 0.18 9.17
C ASN A 49 -11.37 -0.20 10.63
N LYS A 50 -12.08 -1.22 11.11
CA LYS A 50 -11.89 -1.77 12.45
C LYS A 50 -10.47 -2.35 12.61
N GLU A 51 -9.98 -3.07 11.61
CA GLU A 51 -8.65 -3.66 11.62
C GLU A 51 -7.54 -2.60 11.58
N LEU A 52 -7.68 -1.55 10.77
CA LEU A 52 -6.76 -0.41 10.73
C LEU A 52 -6.68 0.29 12.09
N LYS A 53 -7.83 0.57 12.73
CA LYS A 53 -7.85 1.14 14.08
C LYS A 53 -7.19 0.23 15.11
N ARG A 54 -7.36 -1.09 14.99
CA ARG A 54 -6.71 -2.04 15.89
C ARG A 54 -5.19 -1.98 15.74
N ILE A 55 -4.69 -1.94 14.51
CA ILE A 55 -3.26 -1.74 14.21
C ILE A 55 -2.78 -0.43 14.83
N GLU A 56 -3.46 0.68 14.56
CA GLU A 56 -3.13 2.02 15.07
C GLU A 56 -3.05 2.09 16.62
N SER A 57 -3.93 1.35 17.30
CA SER A 57 -3.98 1.28 18.76
C SER A 57 -3.02 0.27 19.40
N THR A 58 -2.29 -0.51 18.58
CA THR A 58 -1.40 -1.55 19.12
C THR A 58 -0.21 -0.91 19.82
N CYS A 59 0.17 -1.46 20.98
CA CYS A 59 1.33 -1.01 21.74
C CYS A 59 2.47 -2.01 21.59
N LEU A 60 3.67 -1.53 21.26
CA LEU A 60 4.88 -2.36 21.26
C LEU A 60 5.48 -2.38 22.67
N SER A 61 5.73 -3.56 23.23
CA SER A 61 6.51 -3.67 24.46
C SER A 61 8.00 -3.43 24.21
N ILE A 62 8.77 -3.21 25.28
CA ILE A 62 10.25 -3.16 25.19
C ILE A 62 10.80 -4.47 24.61
N GLN A 63 10.18 -5.60 24.91
CA GLN A 63 10.57 -6.91 24.37
C GLN A 63 10.32 -6.98 22.86
N ASP A 64 9.18 -6.47 22.39
CA ASP A 64 8.87 -6.41 20.96
C ASP A 64 9.89 -5.51 20.21
N ILE A 65 10.21 -4.35 20.78
CA ILE A 65 11.20 -3.43 20.23
C ILE A 65 12.58 -4.10 20.14
N ASN A 66 13.02 -4.77 21.21
CA ASN A 66 14.30 -5.47 21.24
C ASN A 66 14.34 -6.65 20.27
N TYR A 67 13.23 -7.38 20.12
CA TYR A 67 13.13 -8.47 19.15
C TYR A 67 13.34 -7.94 17.72
N LEU A 68 12.66 -6.85 17.36
CA LEU A 68 12.75 -6.24 16.04
C LEU A 68 14.16 -5.70 15.74
N THR A 69 14.81 -5.04 16.70
CA THR A 69 16.17 -4.51 16.53
C THR A 69 17.26 -5.57 16.67
N GLY A 70 16.93 -6.76 17.16
CA GLY A 70 17.93 -7.76 17.56
C GLY A 70 18.70 -7.38 18.83
N GLY A 71 18.17 -6.46 19.64
CA GLY A 71 18.75 -6.04 20.92
C GLY A 71 19.98 -5.12 20.82
N THR A 72 20.37 -4.70 19.62
CA THR A 72 21.57 -3.87 19.38
C THR A 72 21.29 -2.37 19.36
N ILE A 73 20.03 -1.98 19.12
CA ILE A 73 19.58 -0.59 19.03
C ILE A 73 18.53 -0.34 20.10
N ALA A 74 18.63 0.79 20.80
CA ALA A 74 17.75 1.16 21.91
C ALA A 74 17.24 2.61 21.80
N GLY A 75 16.28 2.95 22.66
CA GLY A 75 15.74 4.32 22.80
C GLY A 75 15.05 4.83 21.53
N SER A 76 15.16 6.14 21.28
CA SER A 76 14.53 6.80 20.13
C SER A 76 15.05 6.31 18.77
N ILE A 77 16.27 5.78 18.72
CA ILE A 77 16.85 5.20 17.51
C ILE A 77 16.15 3.87 17.18
N ALA A 78 15.84 3.05 18.19
CA ALA A 78 15.11 1.79 18.00
C ALA A 78 13.69 2.04 17.44
N GLN A 79 13.04 3.11 17.90
CA GLN A 79 11.73 3.49 17.40
C GLN A 79 11.78 3.87 15.91
N GLN A 80 12.71 4.75 15.51
CA GLN A 80 12.89 5.13 14.10
C GLN A 80 13.28 3.94 13.22
N PHE A 81 14.14 3.05 13.73
CA PHE A 81 14.50 1.82 13.05
C PHE A 81 13.27 0.93 12.79
N ASN A 82 12.44 0.70 13.81
CA ASN A 82 11.24 -0.14 13.69
C ASN A 82 10.17 0.49 12.78
N GLU A 83 10.03 1.82 12.79
CA GLU A 83 9.12 2.54 11.88
C GLU A 83 9.50 2.30 10.42
N LYS A 84 10.78 2.50 10.09
CA LYS A 84 11.29 2.23 8.74
C LYS A 84 11.18 0.75 8.36
N LEU A 85 11.51 -0.15 9.29
CA LEU A 85 11.39 -1.59 9.07
C LEU A 85 9.95 -1.97 8.70
N PHE A 86 8.96 -1.46 9.45
CA PHE A 86 7.55 -1.77 9.19
C PHE A 86 7.09 -1.26 7.84
N ARG A 87 7.57 -0.10 7.37
CA ARG A 87 7.26 0.40 6.01
C ARG A 87 7.71 -0.57 4.93
N ILE A 88 8.93 -1.10 5.05
CA ILE A 88 9.46 -2.10 4.11
C ILE A 88 8.67 -3.41 4.21
N CYS A 89 8.39 -3.88 5.44
CA CYS A 89 7.63 -5.11 5.66
C CYS A 89 6.22 -5.03 5.08
N LEU A 90 5.50 -3.91 5.29
CA LEU A 90 4.18 -3.70 4.72
C LEU A 90 4.21 -3.71 3.19
N ASN A 91 5.20 -3.04 2.59
CA ASN A 91 5.36 -3.00 1.14
C ASN A 91 5.61 -4.40 0.56
N THR A 92 6.44 -5.15 1.27
CA THR A 92 6.83 -6.53 0.94
C THR A 92 5.64 -7.47 1.02
N ILE A 93 4.91 -7.47 2.14
CA ILE A 93 3.71 -8.29 2.33
C ILE A 93 2.70 -8.02 1.19
N GLY A 94 2.49 -6.76 0.81
CA GLY A 94 1.60 -6.42 -0.29
C GLY A 94 2.03 -7.05 -1.62
N PHE A 95 3.33 -7.14 -1.90
CA PHE A 95 3.85 -7.86 -3.08
C PHE A 95 3.69 -9.38 -2.95
N GLU A 96 3.91 -9.96 -1.77
CA GLU A 96 3.64 -11.39 -1.52
C GLU A 96 2.18 -11.74 -1.83
N GLU A 97 1.24 -10.95 -1.32
CA GLU A 97 -0.19 -11.20 -1.57
C GLU A 97 -0.57 -11.00 -3.05
N LEU A 98 -0.01 -9.98 -3.71
CA LEU A 98 -0.24 -9.73 -5.12
C LEU A 98 0.34 -10.83 -6.02
N THR A 99 1.57 -11.26 -5.75
CA THR A 99 2.25 -12.31 -6.54
C THR A 99 1.57 -13.66 -6.36
N ALA A 100 1.16 -13.99 -5.12
CA ALA A 100 0.36 -15.16 -4.84
C ALA A 100 -0.98 -15.13 -5.60
N MET A 101 -1.65 -13.98 -5.61
CA MET A 101 -2.92 -13.82 -6.32
C MET A 101 -2.76 -13.97 -7.83
N LEU A 102 -1.72 -13.37 -8.42
CA LEU A 102 -1.46 -13.42 -9.86
C LEU A 102 -0.85 -14.76 -10.32
N GLU A 103 -0.53 -15.66 -9.39
CA GLU A 103 0.21 -16.91 -9.65
C GLU A 103 1.54 -16.68 -10.39
N VAL A 104 2.19 -15.56 -10.09
CA VAL A 104 3.49 -15.18 -10.66
C VAL A 104 4.59 -15.40 -9.65
N ARG A 105 5.81 -15.66 -10.14
CA ARG A 105 6.97 -15.62 -9.26
C ARG A 105 7.16 -14.16 -8.79
N PRO A 106 7.60 -13.96 -7.53
CA PRO A 106 8.08 -12.66 -7.11
C PRO A 106 9.12 -12.13 -8.10
N PRO A 107 9.25 -10.79 -8.23
CA PRO A 107 10.37 -10.22 -8.94
C PRO A 107 11.65 -10.78 -8.31
N ASP A 108 12.71 -10.93 -9.10
CA ASP A 108 14.01 -11.52 -8.70
C ASP A 108 14.44 -11.14 -7.25
N SER A 109 15.23 -11.99 -6.57
CA SER A 109 15.53 -12.01 -5.11
C SER A 109 16.04 -10.70 -4.49
N ARG A 110 16.26 -9.68 -5.32
CA ARG A 110 16.52 -8.29 -4.99
C ARG A 110 15.25 -7.50 -4.61
N TRP A 111 14.06 -8.09 -4.61
CA TRP A 111 12.80 -7.35 -4.42
C TRP A 111 12.52 -6.85 -2.98
N TYR A 112 13.09 -7.49 -1.95
CA TYR A 112 12.97 -7.04 -0.55
C TYR A 112 13.75 -5.73 -0.30
N CYS A 113 14.95 -5.67 -0.88
CA CYS A 113 15.86 -4.54 -0.86
C CYS A 113 16.60 -4.50 -2.21
N GLY A 114 16.06 -3.75 -3.17
CA GLY A 114 16.62 -3.63 -4.52
C GLY A 114 18.10 -3.27 -4.49
N GLN A 115 18.89 -3.84 -5.39
CA GLN A 115 20.08 -3.11 -5.82
C GLN A 115 19.60 -1.85 -6.56
N PRO A 116 20.29 -0.71 -6.43
CA PRO A 116 19.99 0.47 -7.24
C PRO A 116 20.00 0.04 -8.71
N PHE A 117 18.88 0.26 -9.39
CA PHE A 117 18.77 -0.05 -10.81
C PHE A 117 19.72 0.88 -11.57
N GLU A 118 20.81 0.32 -12.10
CA GLU A 118 21.83 1.06 -12.86
C GLU A 118 21.23 1.66 -14.16
N ASP A 119 20.15 1.07 -14.69
CA ASP A 119 19.46 1.52 -15.88
C ASP A 119 18.26 2.44 -15.57
N TRP A 120 18.55 3.61 -14.99
CA TRP A 120 17.57 4.71 -14.84
C TRP A 120 17.17 5.35 -16.18
N CYS A 121 17.65 4.86 -17.34
CA CYS A 121 17.31 5.41 -18.64
C CYS A 121 15.92 4.91 -19.10
N TYR A 122 14.91 5.68 -18.72
CA TYR A 122 13.46 5.58 -18.96
C TYR A 122 13.02 5.63 -20.45
N CYS A 123 13.69 4.94 -21.37
CA CYS A 123 13.28 4.89 -22.77
C CYS A 123 12.58 3.57 -23.11
N GLY A 124 11.41 3.65 -23.75
CA GLY A 124 10.77 2.48 -24.38
C GLY A 124 9.92 1.61 -23.45
N TRP A 125 9.56 2.09 -22.25
CA TRP A 125 8.90 1.26 -21.24
C TRP A 125 7.43 0.98 -21.58
N GLU A 126 6.71 1.99 -22.08
CA GLU A 126 5.32 1.84 -22.52
C GLU A 126 5.25 0.82 -23.67
N GLU A 127 6.23 0.84 -24.57
CA GLU A 127 6.37 -0.13 -25.65
C GLU A 127 6.70 -1.54 -25.13
N LYS A 128 7.54 -1.67 -24.11
CA LYS A 128 7.83 -2.97 -23.45
C LYS A 128 6.60 -3.52 -22.73
N GLU A 129 5.87 -2.68 -22.00
CA GLU A 129 4.61 -3.04 -21.34
C GLU A 129 3.54 -3.44 -22.36
N ALA A 130 3.41 -2.70 -23.46
CA ALA A 130 2.52 -3.04 -24.58
C ALA A 130 2.96 -4.34 -25.28
N ALA A 131 4.26 -4.61 -25.38
CA ALA A 131 4.78 -5.83 -26.00
C ALA A 131 4.75 -7.08 -25.10
N ALA A 132 4.59 -6.93 -23.78
CA ALA A 132 4.51 -8.06 -22.86
C ALA A 132 3.33 -8.98 -23.21
N LYS A 133 3.59 -10.29 -23.27
CA LYS A 133 2.63 -11.31 -23.71
C LYS A 133 2.10 -12.16 -22.57
N THR A 134 2.78 -12.13 -21.43
CA THR A 134 2.44 -12.92 -20.24
C THR A 134 2.24 -12.02 -19.03
N ILE A 135 1.48 -12.52 -18.05
CA ILE A 135 1.28 -11.84 -16.75
C ILE A 135 2.65 -11.59 -16.09
N GLN A 136 3.55 -12.59 -16.12
CA GLN A 136 4.89 -12.47 -15.54
C GLN A 136 5.72 -11.35 -16.18
N GLU A 137 5.78 -11.28 -17.51
CA GLU A 137 6.56 -10.23 -18.20
C GLU A 137 6.04 -8.83 -17.87
N TYR A 138 4.71 -8.67 -17.89
CA TYR A 138 4.09 -7.39 -17.55
C TYR A 138 4.27 -7.03 -16.07
N PHE A 139 4.17 -8.02 -15.19
CA PHE A 139 4.40 -7.87 -13.76
C PHE A 139 5.86 -7.51 -13.46
N ASP A 140 6.83 -8.19 -14.07
CA ASP A 140 8.26 -7.91 -13.87
C ASP A 140 8.61 -6.47 -14.26
N LEU A 141 8.03 -5.96 -15.35
CA LEU A 141 8.14 -4.55 -15.71
C LEU A 141 7.47 -3.69 -14.61
N THR A 142 6.16 -3.75 -14.48
CA THR A 142 5.41 -2.83 -13.60
C THR A 142 5.85 -2.88 -12.13
N ALA A 143 6.20 -4.04 -11.59
CA ALA A 143 6.70 -4.20 -10.23
C ALA A 143 8.04 -3.49 -10.03
N GLN A 144 8.98 -3.59 -10.98
CA GLN A 144 10.27 -2.89 -10.89
C GLN A 144 10.10 -1.38 -10.77
N ARG A 145 9.18 -0.80 -11.55
CA ARG A 145 8.82 0.62 -11.44
C ARG A 145 8.34 0.96 -10.04
N ASN A 146 7.37 0.20 -9.52
CA ASN A 146 6.78 0.49 -8.22
C ASN A 146 7.74 0.24 -7.04
N ILE A 147 8.54 -0.83 -7.11
CA ILE A 147 9.59 -1.16 -6.12
C ILE A 147 10.65 -0.06 -6.08
N GLY A 148 11.18 0.35 -7.23
CA GLY A 148 12.22 1.37 -7.33
C GLY A 148 11.81 2.73 -6.77
N PHE A 149 10.53 3.12 -6.90
CA PHE A 149 10.02 4.38 -6.34
C PHE A 149 9.70 4.32 -4.84
N GLU A 150 9.58 3.13 -4.24
CA GLU A 150 9.11 2.97 -2.86
C GLU A 150 10.20 2.51 -1.88
N ASN A 151 11.30 1.96 -2.39
CA ASN A 151 12.35 1.32 -1.60
C ASN A 151 13.56 2.25 -1.30
N TYR A 152 13.35 3.54 -1.08
CA TYR A 152 14.42 4.49 -0.70
C TYR A 152 15.12 4.12 0.63
N ASP A 153 14.50 3.31 1.48
CA ASP A 153 15.03 2.92 2.79
C ASP A 153 15.64 1.51 2.84
N CYS A 154 15.74 0.81 1.70
CA CYS A 154 16.29 -0.55 1.66
C CYS A 154 17.80 -0.62 1.89
N GLU A 155 18.53 0.49 1.81
CA GLU A 155 19.94 0.58 2.18
C GLU A 155 20.19 0.33 3.69
N TRP A 156 19.14 0.43 4.52
CA TRP A 156 19.24 0.39 5.97
C TRP A 156 19.02 -1.00 6.58
N PHE A 157 18.54 -1.99 5.80
CA PHE A 157 18.11 -3.28 6.34
C PHE A 157 18.64 -4.46 5.55
N PHE A 158 19.10 -5.48 6.28
CA PHE A 158 19.39 -6.80 5.73
C PHE A 158 18.10 -7.61 5.55
N GLU A 159 18.10 -8.54 4.60
CA GLU A 159 16.96 -9.42 4.33
C GLU A 159 16.46 -10.15 5.59
N GLU A 160 17.37 -10.58 6.47
CA GLU A 160 17.00 -11.23 7.74
C GLU A 160 16.16 -10.32 8.64
N GLN A 161 16.48 -9.02 8.69
CA GLN A 161 15.72 -8.05 9.48
C GLN A 161 14.32 -7.86 8.91
N VAL A 162 14.19 -7.77 7.59
CA VAL A 162 12.89 -7.70 6.90
C VAL A 162 12.05 -8.95 7.18
N ARG A 163 12.63 -10.14 7.04
CA ARG A 163 11.93 -11.41 7.36
C ARG A 163 11.48 -11.46 8.81
N ARG A 164 12.31 -11.00 9.75
CA ARG A 164 11.96 -10.92 11.17
C ARG A 164 10.80 -9.95 11.42
N GLY A 165 10.81 -8.80 10.76
CA GLY A 165 9.72 -7.82 10.83
C GLY A 165 8.41 -8.36 10.26
N ILE A 166 8.46 -9.08 9.13
CA ILE A 166 7.28 -9.74 8.55
C ILE A 166 6.72 -10.79 9.50
N ALA A 167 7.58 -11.67 10.04
CA ALA A 167 7.15 -12.68 11.02
C ALA A 167 6.49 -12.05 12.25
N PHE A 168 7.04 -10.93 12.74
CA PHE A 168 6.44 -10.16 13.82
C PHE A 168 5.05 -9.62 13.47
N LEU A 169 4.90 -9.01 12.29
CA LEU A 169 3.61 -8.48 11.83
C LEU A 169 2.58 -9.59 11.63
N ASP A 170 2.97 -10.73 11.10
CA ASP A 170 2.09 -11.88 10.90
C ASP A 170 1.57 -12.43 12.23
N GLU A 171 2.39 -12.42 13.28
CA GLU A 171 1.99 -12.83 14.63
C GLU A 171 1.13 -11.78 15.34
N LYS A 172 1.60 -10.54 15.42
CA LYS A 172 0.98 -9.49 16.25
C LYS A 172 -0.18 -8.78 15.56
N MET A 173 -0.14 -8.71 14.23
CA MET A 173 -1.07 -7.93 13.42
C MET A 173 -1.50 -8.71 12.16
N PRO A 174 -2.04 -9.94 12.31
CA PRO A 174 -2.40 -10.78 11.16
C PRO A 174 -3.39 -10.10 10.19
N GLY A 175 -4.13 -9.09 10.67
CA GLY A 175 -5.02 -8.27 9.86
C GLY A 175 -4.34 -7.59 8.67
N VAL A 176 -3.02 -7.34 8.71
CA VAL A 176 -2.26 -6.74 7.60
C VAL A 176 -2.42 -7.56 6.31
N ARG A 177 -2.17 -8.87 6.36
CA ARG A 177 -2.34 -9.75 5.20
C ARG A 177 -3.80 -9.85 4.75
N HIS A 178 -4.73 -9.88 5.69
CA HIS A 178 -6.15 -9.96 5.39
C HIS A 178 -6.65 -8.72 4.64
N ILE A 179 -6.18 -7.53 5.03
CA ILE A 179 -6.51 -6.27 4.35
C ILE A 179 -6.02 -6.29 2.90
N TYR A 180 -4.75 -6.68 2.67
CA TYR A 180 -4.21 -6.80 1.30
C TYR A 180 -5.00 -7.78 0.46
N ARG A 181 -5.21 -9.02 0.96
CA ARG A 181 -5.98 -10.04 0.26
C ARG A 181 -7.35 -9.52 -0.10
N GLN A 182 -8.13 -9.06 0.87
CA GLN A 182 -9.48 -8.57 0.62
C GLN A 182 -9.50 -7.45 -0.43
N LYS A 183 -8.61 -6.46 -0.34
CA LYS A 183 -8.56 -5.34 -1.28
C LYS A 183 -8.23 -5.77 -2.70
N LEU A 184 -7.31 -6.73 -2.85
CA LEU A 184 -6.97 -7.28 -4.16
C LEU A 184 -8.12 -8.14 -4.72
N GLU A 185 -8.78 -8.95 -3.87
CA GLU A 185 -9.93 -9.78 -4.26
C GLU A 185 -11.12 -8.90 -4.70
N GLU A 186 -11.34 -7.76 -4.04
CA GLU A 186 -12.36 -6.77 -4.44
C GLU A 186 -12.15 -6.29 -5.89
N VAL A 187 -10.90 -6.09 -6.34
CA VAL A 187 -10.60 -5.70 -7.73
C VAL A 187 -11.00 -6.80 -8.71
N LEU A 188 -10.64 -8.06 -8.41
CA LEU A 188 -10.97 -9.18 -9.29
C LEU A 188 -12.48 -9.35 -9.42
N LEU A 189 -13.20 -9.35 -8.31
CA LEU A 189 -14.67 -9.50 -8.30
C LEU A 189 -15.35 -8.39 -9.10
N LEU A 190 -14.95 -7.13 -8.90
CA LEU A 190 -15.53 -5.99 -9.64
C LEU A 190 -15.32 -6.10 -11.15
N ARG A 191 -14.16 -6.59 -11.59
CA ARG A 191 -13.84 -6.78 -13.01
C ARG A 191 -14.62 -7.94 -13.61
N GLN A 192 -14.81 -9.01 -12.85
CA GLN A 192 -15.60 -10.16 -13.27
C GLN A 192 -17.09 -9.84 -13.37
N ASP A 193 -17.65 -9.10 -12.41
CA ASP A 193 -19.03 -8.62 -12.46
C ASP A 193 -19.28 -7.70 -13.67
N ALA A 194 -18.24 -7.02 -14.14
CA ALA A 194 -18.27 -6.20 -15.34
C ALA A 194 -18.03 -6.99 -16.65
N GLU A 195 -17.88 -8.32 -16.56
CA GLU A 195 -17.53 -9.21 -17.67
C GLU A 195 -16.25 -8.78 -18.42
N GLU A 196 -15.33 -8.09 -17.73
CA GLU A 196 -14.07 -7.64 -18.31
C GLU A 196 -13.10 -8.82 -18.47
N VAL A 197 -12.49 -8.93 -19.66
CA VAL A 197 -11.42 -9.91 -19.90
C VAL A 197 -10.22 -9.57 -19.03
N PHE A 198 -9.68 -10.57 -18.33
CA PHE A 198 -8.48 -10.38 -17.54
C PHE A 198 -7.29 -10.04 -18.44
N GLY A 199 -6.75 -8.82 -18.27
CA GLY A 199 -5.65 -8.30 -19.07
C GLY A 199 -4.64 -7.47 -18.26
N LYS A 200 -3.75 -6.79 -18.97
CA LYS A 200 -2.72 -5.89 -18.39
C LYS A 200 -3.33 -4.81 -17.52
N ARG A 201 -4.49 -4.29 -17.92
CA ARG A 201 -5.30 -3.35 -17.15
C ARG A 201 -5.67 -3.89 -15.78
N THR A 202 -6.08 -5.15 -15.68
CA THR A 202 -6.42 -5.77 -14.39
C THR A 202 -5.18 -5.84 -13.50
N VAL A 203 -4.03 -6.25 -14.04
CA VAL A 203 -2.75 -6.29 -13.31
C VAL A 203 -2.34 -4.88 -12.85
N TYR A 204 -2.52 -3.86 -13.69
CA TYR A 204 -2.28 -2.47 -13.33
C TYR A 204 -3.16 -2.03 -12.15
N TYR A 205 -4.47 -2.33 -12.16
CA TYR A 205 -5.36 -1.99 -11.07
C TYR A 205 -5.04 -2.73 -9.77
N LEU A 206 -4.63 -3.99 -9.86
CA LEU A 206 -4.18 -4.75 -8.69
C LEU A 206 -2.91 -4.13 -8.08
N MET A 207 -1.96 -3.71 -8.92
CA MET A 207 -0.76 -3.01 -8.48
C MET A 207 -1.07 -1.67 -7.80
N ASP A 208 -1.95 -0.85 -8.40
CA ASP A 208 -2.40 0.41 -7.83
C ASP A 208 -3.18 0.22 -6.51
N THR A 209 -4.00 -0.84 -6.44
CA THR A 209 -4.73 -1.22 -5.22
C THR A 209 -3.78 -1.67 -4.12
N LYS A 210 -2.75 -2.47 -4.45
CA LYS A 210 -1.68 -2.81 -3.51
C LYS A 210 -1.00 -1.55 -2.99
N GLN A 211 -0.71 -0.60 -3.87
CA GLN A 211 -0.03 0.64 -3.51
C GLN A 211 -0.87 1.51 -2.56
N SER A 212 -2.13 1.74 -2.91
CA SER A 212 -3.06 2.50 -2.06
C SER A 212 -3.31 1.80 -0.72
N THR A 213 -3.40 0.47 -0.70
CA THR A 213 -3.51 -0.31 0.54
C THR A 213 -2.26 -0.18 1.41
N SER A 214 -1.07 -0.15 0.80
CA SER A 214 0.20 0.09 1.50
C SER A 214 0.22 1.46 2.18
N ARG A 215 -0.40 2.49 1.56
CA ARG A 215 -0.54 3.82 2.16
C ARG A 215 -1.48 3.80 3.37
N LEU A 216 -2.64 3.15 3.25
CA LEU A 216 -3.60 3.01 4.37
C LEU A 216 -2.98 2.31 5.59
N LEU A 217 -2.28 1.21 5.36
CA LEU A 217 -1.60 0.48 6.43
C LEU A 217 -0.46 1.30 7.05
N ARG A 218 0.25 2.09 6.24
CA ARG A 218 1.30 2.99 6.73
C ARG A 218 0.74 4.07 7.64
N GLU A 219 -0.39 4.68 7.27
CA GLU A 219 -1.06 5.67 8.13
C GLU A 219 -1.43 5.08 9.49
N ALA A 220 -1.95 3.85 9.51
CA ALA A 220 -2.24 3.14 10.77
C ALA A 220 -0.95 2.87 11.58
N MET A 221 0.14 2.46 10.93
CA MET A 221 1.43 2.26 11.62
C MET A 221 2.06 3.56 12.13
N ASP A 222 1.94 4.65 11.37
CA ASP A 222 2.41 5.97 11.82
C ASP A 222 1.64 6.39 13.09
N GLY A 223 0.35 6.06 13.18
CA GLY A 223 -0.45 6.23 14.38
C GLY A 223 0.01 5.35 15.55
N LEU A 224 0.32 4.07 15.31
CA LEU A 224 0.94 3.18 16.31
C LEU A 224 2.22 3.80 16.88
N PHE A 225 3.15 4.23 16.03
CA PHE A 225 4.42 4.81 16.49
C PHE A 225 4.23 6.17 17.17
N SER A 226 3.25 6.96 16.72
CA SER A 226 2.87 8.22 17.36
C SER A 226 2.22 8.03 18.74
N ASN A 227 1.54 6.91 18.93
CA ASN A 227 0.90 6.51 20.19
C ASN A 227 1.83 5.63 21.06
N GLN A 228 3.02 5.29 20.58
CA GLN A 228 3.95 4.44 21.31
C GLN A 228 4.45 5.07 22.61
N LYS A 229 4.62 6.41 22.66
CA LYS A 229 4.93 7.13 23.91
C LYS A 229 3.81 6.94 24.94
N CYS A 230 2.60 6.98 24.44
CA CYS A 230 1.35 6.78 25.16
C CYS A 230 1.22 5.38 25.79
N CYS A 231 1.75 4.37 25.09
CA CYS A 231 1.82 3.01 25.58
C CYS A 231 2.84 2.81 26.71
N GLN A 232 3.82 3.73 26.82
CA GLN A 232 4.90 3.67 27.79
C GLN A 232 4.64 4.56 29.01
N ASP A 233 3.84 5.63 28.86
CA ASP A 233 3.42 6.53 29.92
C ASP A 233 1.96 6.97 29.73
N LYS A 234 1.09 6.63 30.68
CA LYS A 234 -0.38 6.80 30.56
C LYS A 234 -0.84 8.25 30.73
N ASP A 235 -0.11 9.05 31.50
CA ASP A 235 -0.53 10.41 31.86
C ASP A 235 -0.43 11.38 30.66
N ASP A 236 0.53 11.13 29.74
CA ASP A 236 0.70 11.91 28.50
C ASP A 236 -0.43 11.69 27.47
N CYS A 237 -1.18 10.58 27.57
CA CYS A 237 -2.27 10.26 26.63
C CYS A 237 -3.54 11.03 26.90
N GLU A 238 -3.91 11.17 28.17
CA GLU A 238 -5.10 11.91 28.55
C GLU A 238 -4.97 13.38 28.10
N GLU A 239 -3.76 13.93 28.11
CA GLU A 239 -3.45 15.25 27.59
C GLU A 239 -3.62 15.32 26.05
N LYS A 240 -3.09 14.33 25.32
CA LYS A 240 -3.17 14.28 23.85
C LYS A 240 -4.60 14.08 23.35
N GLU A 241 -5.36 13.16 23.96
CA GLU A 241 -6.78 12.94 23.65
C GLU A 241 -7.62 14.18 23.98
N ARG A 242 -7.35 14.87 25.10
CA ARG A 242 -7.98 16.17 25.41
C ARG A 242 -7.69 17.20 24.33
N MET A 243 -6.44 17.32 23.87
CA MET A 243 -6.07 18.28 22.83
C MET A 243 -6.70 17.98 21.47
N GLU A 244 -6.77 16.71 21.05
CA GLU A 244 -7.43 16.31 19.79
C GLU A 244 -8.94 16.55 19.83
N MET A 245 -9.61 16.21 20.94
CA MET A 245 -11.02 16.53 21.13
C MET A 245 -11.27 18.05 21.05
N GLN A 246 -10.38 18.86 21.63
CA GLN A 246 -10.49 20.31 21.61
C GLN A 246 -10.26 20.89 20.22
N LYS A 247 -9.31 20.34 19.45
CA LYS A 247 -9.06 20.71 18.04
C LYS A 247 -10.24 20.37 17.14
N ASN A 248 -10.81 19.17 17.26
CA ASN A 248 -12.01 18.78 16.50
C ASN A 248 -13.24 19.63 16.85
N LYS A 249 -13.42 19.97 18.14
CA LYS A 249 -14.47 20.90 18.57
C LYS A 249 -14.29 22.29 17.94
N THR A 250 -13.04 22.76 17.83
CA THR A 250 -12.71 24.07 17.24
C THR A 250 -12.98 24.08 15.73
N TRP A 251 -12.59 23.02 15.01
CA TRP A 251 -12.88 22.84 13.59
C TRP A 251 -14.38 22.77 13.28
N ASN A 252 -15.14 22.02 14.09
CA ASN A 252 -16.59 21.92 13.93
C ASN A 252 -17.29 23.27 14.19
N ASN A 253 -16.80 24.06 15.14
CA ASN A 253 -17.30 25.41 15.39
C ASN A 253 -17.00 26.37 14.22
N LEU A 254 -15.80 26.28 13.64
CA LEU A 254 -15.43 27.07 12.45
C LEU A 254 -16.28 26.69 11.23
N LEU A 255 -16.49 25.40 10.99
CA LEU A 255 -17.38 24.91 9.93
C LEU A 255 -18.83 25.38 10.15
N GLY A 256 -19.32 25.30 11.39
CA GLY A 256 -20.63 25.84 11.76
C GLY A 256 -20.76 27.33 11.44
N PHE A 257 -19.75 28.13 11.79
CA PHE A 257 -19.72 29.58 11.53
C PHE A 257 -19.71 29.91 10.04
N LEU A 258 -18.95 29.16 9.23
CA LEU A 258 -18.89 29.33 7.76
C LEU A 258 -20.20 28.93 7.06
N ILE A 259 -20.97 28.03 7.65
CA ILE A 259 -22.28 27.61 7.13
C ILE A 259 -23.37 28.63 7.47
N THR A 260 -23.36 29.19 8.68
CA THR A 260 -24.33 30.24 9.09
C THR A 260 -24.03 31.60 8.48
N SER A 261 -22.78 31.94 8.17
CA SER A 261 -22.43 33.22 7.54
C SER A 261 -22.73 33.29 6.03
N ARG A 262 -23.23 32.20 5.43
CA ARG A 262 -23.60 32.10 4.01
C ARG A 262 -25.12 32.10 3.75
N LYS A 263 -25.94 32.28 4.79
CA LYS A 263 -27.38 32.56 4.68
C LYS A 263 -27.63 34.05 4.88
#